data_AF-T0TF43-F1
#
_entry.id   AF-T0TF43-F1
#
_cell.length_a   1.000
_cell.length_b   1.000
_cell.length_c   1.000
_cell.angle_alpha   90.00
_cell.angle_beta   90.00
_cell.angle_gamma   90.00
#
_symmetry.space_group_name_H-M   'P 1'
#
loop_
_entity.id
_entity.type
_entity.pdbx_description
1 polymer ?
#
loop_
_entity_poly.entity_id
_entity_poly.type
_entity_poly.pdbx_seq_one_letter_code
_entity_poly.pdbx_strand_id
1 'polypeptide(L)' 'MFNPVMTNKSLPFDTEESCLSLVGSRSTRRYQKIDVTFMDKNWNKQSLTLTGLPAQICQHELDHLEGIII' A
#
# COMPACT_ATOMS: atom_id res chain seq x y z
N MET A 1 2.06 7.83 7.23
CA MET A 1 0.81 8.35 6.64
C MET A 1 -0.27 8.15 7.69
N PHE A 2 -0.94 9.19 8.18
CA PHE A 2 -2.01 9.04 9.17
C PHE A 2 -3.37 9.03 8.46
N ASN A 3 -4.28 8.17 8.92
CA ASN A 3 -5.62 7.97 8.34
C ASN A 3 -5.61 7.85 6.79
N PRO A 4 -4.77 6.98 6.21
CA PRO A 4 -4.68 6.88 4.78
C PRO A 4 -5.93 6.20 4.18
N VAL A 5 -6.34 6.67 3.01
CA VAL A 5 -7.44 6.10 2.23
C VAL A 5 -6.98 5.98 0.79
N MET A 6 -6.98 4.76 0.25
CA MET A 6 -6.74 4.53 -1.17
C MET A 6 -8.00 4.87 -1.96
N THR A 7 -7.93 5.92 -2.77
CA THR A 7 -9.08 6.44 -3.50
C THR A 7 -9.19 5.86 -4.91
N ASN A 8 -8.10 5.31 -5.45
CA ASN A 8 -8.07 4.69 -6.77
C ASN A 8 -6.97 3.62 -6.87
N LYS A 9 -7.17 2.64 -7.76
CA LYS A 9 -6.19 1.58 -8.06
C LYS A 9 -6.37 1.05 -9.48
N SER A 10 -5.26 0.77 -10.16
CA SER A 10 -5.27 0.33 -11.56
C SER A 10 -4.09 -0.57 -11.89
N LEU A 11 -4.19 -1.30 -13.02
CA LEU A 11 -3.14 -2.19 -13.54
C LEU A 11 -2.78 -3.31 -12.54
N PRO A 12 -3.70 -4.27 -12.29
CA PRO A 12 -3.43 -5.35 -11.37
C PRO A 12 -2.34 -6.29 -11.92
N PHE A 13 -1.45 -6.76 -11.05
CA PHE A 13 -0.38 -7.68 -11.37
C PHE A 13 -0.08 -8.60 -10.17
N ASP A 14 0.44 -9.79 -10.47
CA ASP A 14 0.92 -10.71 -9.45
C ASP A 14 2.38 -10.39 -9.12
N THR A 15 2.72 -10.45 -7.84
CA THR A 15 4.05 -10.12 -7.31
C THR A 15 4.36 -11.01 -6.12
N GLU A 16 5.58 -10.87 -5.59
CA GLU A 16 6.02 -11.54 -4.39
C GLU A 16 6.42 -10.50 -3.34
N GLU A 17 6.01 -10.72 -2.09
CA GLU A 17 6.31 -9.84 -0.96
C GLU A 17 6.88 -10.63 0.22
N SER A 18 7.70 -9.96 1.02
CA SER A 18 8.04 -10.39 2.37
C SER A 18 7.52 -9.36 3.36
N CYS A 19 7.31 -9.78 4.60
CA CYS A 19 6.87 -8.91 5.69
C CYS A 19 7.78 -9.14 6.88
N LEU A 20 8.16 -8.10 7.62
CA LEU A 20 8.92 -8.29 8.88
C LEU A 20 8.16 -9.12 9.91
N SER A 21 6.82 -9.21 9.79
CA SER A 21 5.96 -10.03 10.64
C SER A 21 5.92 -11.51 10.22
N LEU A 22 6.54 -11.89 9.10
CA LEU A 22 6.53 -13.25 8.55
C LEU A 22 7.92 -13.70 8.12
N VAL A 23 8.18 -14.99 8.21
CA VAL A 23 9.41 -15.57 7.64
C VAL A 23 9.16 -15.94 6.17
N GLY A 24 10.08 -15.56 5.30
CA GLY A 24 10.06 -15.87 3.87
C GLY A 24 9.22 -14.90 3.04
N SER A 25 8.92 -15.33 1.81
CA SER A 25 8.18 -14.55 0.81
C SER A 25 6.92 -15.29 0.36
N ARG A 26 5.91 -14.54 -0.08
CA ARG A 26 4.59 -15.04 -0.48
C ARG A 26 4.11 -14.31 -1.73
N SER A 27 3.43 -15.04 -2.61
CA SER A 27 2.76 -14.46 -3.77
C SER A 27 1.53 -13.66 -3.35
N THR A 28 1.35 -12.47 -3.90
CA THR A 28 0.15 -11.65 -3.68
C THR A 28 -0.19 -10.85 -4.95
N ARG A 29 -1.41 -10.30 -5.00
CA ARG A 29 -1.89 -9.49 -6.12
C ARG A 29 -1.96 -8.03 -5.72
N ARG A 30 -1.34 -7.17 -6.53
CA ARG A 30 -1.22 -5.73 -6.28
C ARG A 30 -1.62 -4.92 -7.51
N TYR A 31 -1.70 -3.62 -7.35
CA TYR A 31 -1.98 -2.65 -8.41
C TYR A 31 -0.74 -1.81 -8.68
N GLN A 32 -0.29 -1.72 -9.93
CA GLN A 32 0.93 -0.98 -10.27
C GLN A 32 0.80 0.53 -10.09
N LYS A 33 -0.44 1.04 -10.00
CA LYS A 33 -0.72 2.46 -9.76
C LYS A 33 -1.88 2.61 -8.80
N ILE A 34 -1.69 3.41 -7.75
CA ILE A 34 -2.72 3.76 -6.76
C ILE A 34 -2.72 5.26 -6.49
N ASP A 35 -3.87 5.79 -6.10
CA ASP A 35 -4.01 7.13 -5.55
C ASP A 35 -4.39 7.01 -4.07
N VAL A 36 -3.70 7.75 -3.20
CA VAL A 36 -3.89 7.69 -1.74
C VAL A 36 -3.96 9.08 -1.16
N THR A 37 -4.97 9.30 -0.30
CA THR A 37 -5.11 10.51 0.51
C THR A 37 -4.81 10.20 1.97
N PHE A 38 -4.12 11.08 2.68
CA PHE A 38 -3.74 10.86 4.08
C PHE A 38 -3.40 12.19 4.77
N MET A 39 -3.14 12.16 6.07
CA MET A 39 -2.63 13.27 6.85
C MET A 39 -1.13 13.10 7.11
N ASP A 40 -0.34 14.14 6.90
CA ASP A 40 1.07 14.14 7.28
C ASP A 40 1.27 14.34 8.80
N LYS A 41 2.54 14.36 9.25
CA LYS A 41 2.89 14.54 10.68
C LYS A 41 2.46 15.87 11.29
N ASN A 42 2.16 16.87 10.44
CA ASN A 42 1.69 18.18 10.85
C ASN A 42 0.15 18.29 10.73
N TRP A 43 -0.53 17.16 10.47
CA TRP A 43 -1.98 17.11 10.22
C TRP A 43 -2.44 17.95 9.03
N ASN A 44 -1.61 18.06 7.99
CA ASN A 44 -2.06 18.58 6.70
C ASN A 44 -2.52 17.43 5.79
N LYS A 45 -3.60 17.67 5.04
CA LYS A 45 -4.10 16.73 4.02
C LYS A 45 -3.10 16.65 2.86
N GLN A 46 -2.78 15.44 2.46
CA GLN A 46 -1.90 15.11 1.35
C GLN A 46 -2.61 14.15 0.39
N SER A 47 -2.30 14.28 -0.90
CA SER A 47 -2.74 13.37 -1.96
C SER A 47 -1.52 12.95 -2.78
N LEU A 48 -1.34 11.65 -2.95
CA LEU A 48 -0.22 11.07 -3.69
C LEU A 48 -0.73 10.07 -4.72
N THR A 49 -0.15 10.12 -5.93
CA THR A 49 -0.20 9.01 -6.88
C THR A 49 1.10 8.24 -6.75
N LEU A 50 1.02 6.95 -6.45
CA LEU A 50 2.17 6.05 -6.35
C LEU A 50 2.14 5.05 -7.50
N THR A 51 3.33 4.70 -8.00
CA THR A 51 3.50 3.69 -9.04
C THR A 51 4.61 2.71 -8.68
N GLY A 52 4.62 1.54 -9.31
CA GLY A 52 5.67 0.53 -9.15
C GLY A 52 5.83 0.04 -7.70
N LEU A 53 7.08 -0.10 -7.24
CA LEU A 53 7.38 -0.62 -5.91
C LEU A 53 6.79 0.23 -4.76
N PRO A 54 6.85 1.59 -4.78
CA PRO A 54 6.14 2.40 -3.78
C PRO A 54 4.63 2.13 -3.69
N ALA A 55 3.96 1.87 -4.82
CA ALA A 55 2.54 1.51 -4.81
C ALA A 55 2.34 0.14 -4.14
N GLN A 56 3.19 -0.83 -4.46
CA GLN A 56 3.16 -2.16 -3.86
C GLN A 56 3.35 -2.10 -2.34
N ILE A 57 4.39 -1.41 -1.86
CA ILE A 57 4.66 -1.23 -0.42
C ILE A 57 3.49 -0.52 0.26
N CYS A 58 2.95 0.55 -0.33
CA CYS A 58 1.85 1.25 0.29
C CYS A 58 0.59 0.38 0.44
N GLN A 59 0.28 -0.46 -0.56
CA GLN A 59 -0.82 -1.44 -0.45
C GLN A 59 -0.59 -2.42 0.70
N HIS A 60 0.63 -2.94 0.86
CA HIS A 60 1.01 -3.83 1.95
C HIS A 60 0.78 -3.19 3.33
N GLU A 61 1.27 -1.97 3.53
CA GLU A 61 1.11 -1.28 4.81
C GLU A 61 -0.35 -0.89 5.09
N LEU A 62 -1.16 -0.66 4.06
CA LEU A 62 -2.60 -0.43 4.22
C LEU A 62 -3.34 -1.70 4.65
N ASP A 63 -2.98 -2.86 4.11
CA ASP A 63 -3.56 -4.14 4.52
C ASP A 63 -3.34 -4.38 6.02
N HIS A 64 -2.14 -4.06 6.54
CA HIS A 64 -1.85 -4.16 7.97
C HIS A 64 -2.78 -3.33 8.84
N LEU A 65 -3.22 -2.14 8.38
CA LEU A 65 -4.16 -1.30 9.13
C LEU A 65 -5.56 -1.93 9.23
N GLU A 66 -5.91 -2.80 8.28
CA GLU A 66 -7.16 -3.55 8.24
C GLU A 66 -7.02 -4.98 8.82
N GLY A 67 -5.85 -5.30 9.39
CA GLY A 67 -5.58 -6.64 9.94
C GLY A 67 -5.41 -7.73 8.88
N ILE A 68 -5.18 -7.35 7.61
CA ILE A 68 -4.91 -8.27 6.51
C ILE A 68 -3.40 -8.48 6.41
N ILE A 69 -2.99 -9.73 6.23
CA ILE A 69 -1.59 -10.14 6.07
C ILE A 69 -1.45 -10.89 4.75
N ILE A 70 -0.33 -10.68 4.05
CA ILE A 70 0.03 -11.36 2.79
C ILE A 70 0.21 -12.88 2.91
#